data_AF-A0ABD2ECX1-F1
#
_entry.id   AF-A0ABD2ECX1-F1
#
_cell.length_a   1.000
_cell.length_b   1.000
_cell.length_c   1.000
_cell.angle_alpha   90.00
_cell.angle_beta   90.00
_cell.angle_gamma   90.00
#
_symmetry.space_group_name_H-M   'P 1'
#
loop_
_entity.id
_entity.type
_entity.pdbx_description
1 polymer ?
#
loop_
_entity_poly.entity_id
_entity_poly.type
_entity_poly.pdbx_seq_one_letter_code
_entity_poly.pdbx_strand_id
1 'polypeptide(L)'
;MRSDPSTSAAPLRGLGGPLRSSEPVRAARAPAPAVDLLEEAADLLVVHLDFRAALQTCERAWRGLAAPGLAEEPASTSLEVKCSLCVVGIQALAEMDRWREVLSWVLQYYQVPEKLPPKVLELCVLLYSKMQEPGAVLDVVSAWLQDPANQDLPEYGALAELHLQRVLLPLGRLSEAEELVVGSAAFGEEQRLDVLQAIHTARQQQKQEHSGSEEAQKLNQEGALSCKFLSLLMLVRQLWDSAVSHFFSLPFKKSLLAALILCLLVVRFDPASPSSLPFLCKLAQLFRWIRKAMSSRLYQLHVQD
;
A
#
# COMPACT_ATOMS: atom_id res chain seq x y z
N MET A 1 45.76 -71.19 17.28
CA MET A 1 44.80 -71.08 16.16
C MET A 1 43.61 -71.97 16.48
N ARG A 2 42.41 -71.48 16.13
CA ARG A 2 41.04 -71.96 16.39
C ARG A 2 40.82 -73.47 16.49
N SER A 3 39.90 -73.88 17.38
CA SER A 3 38.75 -74.78 17.11
C SER A 3 37.78 -74.87 18.32
N ASP A 4 36.55 -74.41 18.10
CA ASP A 4 35.18 -74.67 18.62
C ASP A 4 34.90 -75.33 19.99
N PRO A 5 33.72 -75.03 20.56
CA PRO A 5 32.72 -76.10 20.62
C PRO A 5 31.26 -75.72 20.30
N SER A 6 30.63 -76.65 19.58
CA SER A 6 29.27 -77.18 19.63
C SER A 6 28.07 -76.35 20.15
N THR A 7 27.16 -76.17 19.18
CA THR A 7 25.71 -76.01 19.22
C THR A 7 24.97 -76.83 20.29
N SER A 8 24.03 -76.19 21.00
CA SER A 8 22.83 -76.86 21.55
C SER A 8 21.62 -75.91 21.51
N ALA A 9 20.44 -76.51 21.31
CA ALA A 9 19.22 -75.94 20.75
C ALA A 9 18.33 -75.14 21.72
N ALA A 10 17.46 -74.31 21.14
CA ALA A 10 16.45 -73.42 21.75
C ALA A 10 15.28 -74.16 22.44
N PRO A 11 14.33 -73.45 23.10
CA PRO A 11 13.21 -72.88 22.34
C PRO A 11 12.62 -71.53 22.83
N LEU A 12 12.22 -70.74 21.83
CA LEU A 12 11.03 -69.87 21.71
C LEU A 12 10.23 -69.47 22.97
N ARG A 13 10.20 -68.16 23.26
CA ARG A 13 9.09 -67.49 23.96
C ARG A 13 8.71 -66.22 23.21
N GLY A 14 7.46 -66.22 22.73
CA GLY A 14 6.89 -65.17 21.89
C GLY A 14 6.38 -63.95 22.65
N LEU A 15 6.36 -62.86 21.88
CA LEU A 15 5.49 -61.68 21.90
C LEU A 15 5.17 -61.03 23.26
N GLY A 16 5.94 -59.98 23.55
CA GLY A 16 5.48 -58.87 24.37
C GLY A 16 4.56 -57.93 23.58
N GLY A 17 3.35 -57.73 24.08
CA GLY A 17 2.57 -56.50 24.02
C GLY A 17 1.89 -56.34 25.39
N PRO A 18 1.31 -55.20 25.78
CA PRO A 18 0.94 -54.02 24.99
C PRO A 18 1.44 -52.70 25.61
N LEU A 19 1.21 -51.55 24.95
CA LEU A 19 0.45 -50.40 25.49
C LEU A 19 0.88 -49.05 24.87
N ARG A 20 -0.18 -48.33 24.48
CA ARG A 20 -0.38 -46.87 24.62
C ARG A 20 0.32 -45.89 23.67
N SER A 21 -0.53 -45.38 22.77
CA SER A 21 -0.78 -43.95 22.53
C SER A 21 0.45 -43.09 22.25
N SER A 22 0.80 -43.00 20.97
CA SER A 22 1.52 -41.84 20.45
C SER A 22 0.49 -40.73 20.19
N GLU A 23 0.27 -39.87 21.19
CA GLU A 23 -0.22 -38.52 20.90
C GLU A 23 0.82 -37.83 20.00
N PRO A 24 0.42 -37.04 18.99
CA PRO A 24 1.36 -36.12 18.38
C PRO A 24 1.64 -35.06 19.45
N VAL A 25 2.82 -35.13 20.05
CA VAL A 25 3.42 -33.97 20.71
C VAL A 25 3.41 -32.87 19.66
N ARG A 26 2.47 -31.93 19.80
CA ARG A 26 2.58 -30.63 19.15
C ARG A 26 3.88 -30.07 19.67
N ALA A 27 4.95 -30.25 18.89
CA ALA A 27 6.16 -29.50 19.07
C ALA A 27 5.72 -28.03 19.00
N ALA A 28 5.66 -27.39 20.17
CA ALA A 28 5.60 -25.95 20.23
C ALA A 28 6.82 -25.49 19.44
N ARG A 29 6.58 -24.99 18.22
CA ARG A 29 7.61 -24.49 17.33
C ARG A 29 8.40 -23.48 18.16
N ALA A 30 9.67 -23.75 18.40
CA ALA A 30 10.56 -22.80 19.07
C ALA A 30 10.38 -21.45 18.35
N PRO A 31 10.21 -20.33 19.08
CA PRO A 31 10.11 -19.03 18.43
C PRO A 31 11.38 -18.83 17.61
N ALA A 32 11.23 -18.75 16.29
CA ALA A 32 12.31 -18.37 15.40
C ALA A 32 12.82 -16.99 15.86
N PRO A 33 14.14 -16.76 15.89
CA PRO A 33 14.67 -15.44 16.19
C PRO A 33 14.02 -14.43 15.24
N ALA A 34 13.73 -13.23 15.73
CA ALA A 34 12.95 -12.24 14.97
C ALA A 34 13.57 -11.87 13.61
N VAL A 35 14.89 -12.07 13.47
CA VAL A 35 15.65 -11.93 12.22
C VAL A 35 15.20 -12.96 11.18
N ASP A 36 15.16 -14.25 11.53
CA ASP A 36 14.70 -15.31 10.60
C ASP A 36 13.26 -15.08 10.14
N LEU A 37 12.39 -14.59 11.03
CA LEU A 37 11.01 -14.24 10.66
C LEU A 37 10.94 -13.00 9.77
N LEU A 38 11.86 -12.04 9.93
CA LEU A 38 11.97 -10.89 9.04
C LEU A 38 12.41 -11.33 7.64
N GLU A 39 13.39 -12.23 7.53
CA GLU A 39 13.83 -12.81 6.25
C GLU A 39 12.68 -13.58 5.59
N GLU A 40 11.99 -14.45 6.32
CA GLU A 40 10.80 -15.17 5.84
C GLU A 40 9.71 -14.20 5.36
N ALA A 41 9.45 -13.11 6.09
CA ALA A 41 8.47 -12.11 5.71
C ALA A 41 8.87 -11.36 4.43
N ALA A 42 10.16 -11.04 4.27
CA ALA A 42 10.68 -10.38 3.08
C ALA A 42 10.57 -11.30 1.84
N ASP A 43 10.88 -12.59 1.98
CA ASP A 43 10.72 -13.58 0.91
C ASP A 43 9.25 -13.73 0.51
N LEU A 44 8.35 -13.82 1.48
CA LEU A 44 6.91 -13.87 1.22
C LEU A 44 6.42 -12.61 0.48
N LEU A 45 6.92 -11.43 0.86
CA LEU A 45 6.59 -10.15 0.24
C LEU A 45 7.09 -10.05 -1.21
N VAL A 46 8.37 -10.37 -1.44
CA VAL A 46 9.07 -10.06 -2.69
C VAL A 46 9.06 -11.23 -3.68
N VAL A 47 9.33 -12.44 -3.20
CA VAL A 47 9.47 -13.63 -4.07
C VAL A 47 8.12 -14.28 -4.31
N HIS A 48 7.35 -14.49 -3.24
CA HIS A 48 6.07 -15.21 -3.34
C HIS A 48 4.88 -14.30 -3.61
N LEU A 49 5.02 -12.99 -3.40
CA LEU A 49 3.93 -12.01 -3.49
C LEU A 49 2.73 -12.39 -2.60
N ASP A 50 2.99 -13.10 -1.50
CA ASP A 50 1.99 -13.46 -0.50
C ASP A 50 2.00 -12.41 0.60
N PHE A 51 1.36 -11.28 0.30
CA PHE A 51 1.31 -10.11 1.18
C PHE A 51 0.60 -10.41 2.51
N ARG A 52 -0.40 -11.29 2.50
CA ARG A 52 -1.10 -11.69 3.72
C ARG A 52 -0.20 -12.51 4.62
N ALA A 53 0.49 -13.50 4.06
CA ALA A 53 1.44 -14.30 4.83
C ALA A 53 2.61 -13.44 5.33
N ALA A 54 3.15 -12.54 4.51
CA ALA A 54 4.19 -11.60 4.91
C ALA A 54 3.78 -10.77 6.13
N LEU A 55 2.59 -10.14 6.09
CA LEU A 55 2.07 -9.35 7.21
C LEU A 55 1.89 -10.21 8.48
N GLN A 56 1.31 -11.40 8.36
CA GLN A 56 1.13 -12.31 9.50
C GLN A 56 2.48 -12.74 10.11
N THR A 57 3.50 -12.93 9.27
CA THR A 57 4.86 -13.23 9.71
C THR A 57 5.49 -12.04 10.44
N CYS A 58 5.30 -10.81 9.96
CA CYS A 58 5.72 -9.61 10.67
C CYS A 58 5.07 -9.52 12.07
N GLU A 59 3.75 -9.71 12.17
CA GLU A 59 3.03 -9.69 13.45
C GLU A 59 3.49 -10.79 14.41
N ARG A 60 3.87 -11.96 13.89
CA ARG A 60 4.50 -13.03 14.69
C ARG A 60 5.86 -12.59 15.22
N ALA A 61 6.70 -11.97 14.40
CA ALA A 61 8.02 -11.49 14.79
C ALA A 61 7.91 -10.42 15.89
N TRP A 62 6.99 -9.47 15.75
CA TRP A 62 6.71 -8.46 16.78
C TRP A 62 6.29 -9.06 18.13
N ARG A 63 5.43 -10.09 18.12
CA ARG A 63 5.07 -10.83 19.33
C ARG A 63 6.26 -11.54 19.99
N GLY A 64 7.19 -12.05 19.18
CA GLY A 64 8.44 -12.64 19.66
C GLY A 64 9.36 -11.61 20.32
N LEU A 65 9.46 -10.41 19.74
CA LEU A 65 10.25 -9.29 20.28
C LEU A 65 9.67 -8.70 21.58
N ALA A 66 8.36 -8.80 21.78
CA ALA A 66 7.69 -8.34 22.99
C ALA A 66 7.73 -9.36 24.14
N ALA A 67 8.14 -10.61 23.88
CA ALA A 67 8.17 -11.65 24.89
C ALA A 67 9.37 -11.45 25.86
N PRO A 68 9.13 -11.25 27.17
CA PRO A 68 10.20 -11.10 28.13
C PRO A 68 10.96 -12.43 28.29
N GLY A 69 12.25 -12.46 27.97
CA GLY A 69 13.14 -13.59 28.28
C GLY A 69 13.92 -14.20 27.12
N LEU A 70 13.88 -13.65 25.91
CA LEU A 70 14.83 -14.02 24.86
C LEU A 70 16.16 -13.27 25.07
N ALA A 71 17.27 -13.98 24.83
CA ALA A 71 18.64 -13.53 25.03
C ALA A 71 18.83 -12.08 24.55
N GLU A 72 19.62 -11.30 25.31
CA GLU A 72 19.87 -9.90 25.03
C GLU A 72 20.54 -9.71 23.66
N GLU A 73 19.71 -9.60 22.62
CA GLU A 73 20.11 -9.06 21.35
C GLU A 73 20.58 -7.61 21.56
N PRO A 74 21.70 -7.20 20.97
CA PRO A 74 22.18 -5.84 21.12
C PRO A 74 21.07 -4.86 20.72
N ALA A 75 20.83 -3.85 21.56
CA ALA A 75 19.71 -2.93 21.43
C ALA A 75 19.62 -2.28 20.04
N SER A 76 20.77 -2.06 19.37
CA SER A 76 20.86 -1.56 18.01
C SER A 76 20.25 -2.52 16.97
N THR A 77 20.57 -3.81 17.04
CA THR A 77 20.05 -4.83 16.12
C THR A 77 18.56 -5.06 16.32
N SER A 78 18.09 -5.01 17.57
CA SER A 78 16.65 -5.08 17.87
C SER A 78 15.87 -3.93 17.23
N LEU A 79 16.42 -2.71 17.25
CA LEU A 79 15.78 -1.53 16.66
C LEU A 79 15.76 -1.59 15.12
N GLU A 80 16.85 -2.05 14.50
CA GLU A 80 16.92 -2.26 13.05
C GLU A 80 15.92 -3.31 12.56
N VAL A 81 15.80 -4.44 13.28
CA VAL A 81 14.82 -5.49 12.96
C VAL A 81 13.39 -4.96 13.09
N LYS A 82 13.08 -4.20 14.16
CA LYS A 82 11.78 -3.55 14.34
C LYS A 82 11.45 -2.58 13.19
N CYS A 83 12.41 -1.76 12.78
CA CYS A 83 12.24 -0.85 11.66
C CYS A 83 11.95 -1.64 10.37
N SER A 84 12.76 -2.64 10.05
CA SER A 84 12.60 -3.48 8.86
C SER A 84 11.27 -4.25 8.83
N LEU A 85 10.82 -4.79 9.96
CA LEU A 85 9.52 -5.44 10.08
C LEU A 85 8.37 -4.47 9.77
N CYS A 86 8.48 -3.21 10.20
CA CYS A 86 7.50 -2.19 9.84
C CYS A 86 7.53 -1.86 8.36
N VAL A 87 8.71 -1.75 7.72
CA VAL A 87 8.80 -1.51 6.27
C VAL A 87 8.08 -2.61 5.50
N VAL A 88 8.37 -3.88 5.81
CA VAL A 88 7.73 -5.04 5.15
C VAL A 88 6.22 -5.06 5.41
N GLY A 89 5.78 -4.82 6.65
CA GLY A 89 4.36 -4.80 7.00
C GLY A 89 3.58 -3.66 6.35
N ILE A 90 4.16 -2.45 6.28
CA ILE A 90 3.57 -1.31 5.56
C ILE A 90 3.41 -1.63 4.09
N GLN A 91 4.44 -2.19 3.46
CA GLN A 91 4.38 -2.56 2.05
C GLN A 91 3.32 -3.64 1.81
N ALA A 92 3.26 -4.68 2.64
CA ALA A 92 2.24 -5.72 2.55
C ALA A 92 0.81 -5.14 2.68
N LEU A 93 0.57 -4.22 3.62
CA LEU A 93 -0.71 -3.54 3.77
C LEU A 93 -1.05 -2.69 2.55
N ALA A 94 -0.09 -1.97 1.99
CA ALA A 94 -0.28 -1.18 0.78
C ALA A 94 -0.63 -2.05 -0.43
N GLU A 95 0.07 -3.16 -0.66
CA GLU A 95 -0.20 -4.09 -1.77
C GLU A 95 -1.57 -4.81 -1.63
N MET A 96 -2.09 -4.94 -0.41
CA MET A 96 -3.44 -5.46 -0.15
C MET A 96 -4.56 -4.41 -0.24
N ASP A 97 -4.26 -3.16 -0.66
CA ASP A 97 -5.18 -2.02 -0.64
C ASP A 97 -5.73 -1.69 0.76
N ARG A 98 -4.99 -2.07 1.80
CA ARG A 98 -5.27 -1.82 3.22
C ARG A 98 -4.44 -0.67 3.78
N TRP A 99 -4.04 0.26 2.92
CA TRP A 99 -3.18 1.40 3.27
C TRP A 99 -3.76 2.29 4.38
N ARG A 100 -5.09 2.38 4.49
CA ARG A 100 -5.77 3.15 5.57
C ARG A 100 -5.44 2.63 6.97
N GLU A 101 -5.12 1.34 7.09
CA GLU A 101 -4.82 0.68 8.36
C GLU A 101 -3.36 0.88 8.81
N VAL A 102 -2.49 1.39 7.93
CA VAL A 102 -1.04 1.47 8.16
C VAL A 102 -0.71 2.25 9.43
N LEU A 103 -1.25 3.45 9.62
CA LEU A 103 -0.93 4.24 10.81
C LEU A 103 -1.35 3.56 12.10
N SER A 104 -2.57 3.03 12.17
CA SER A 104 -3.03 2.28 13.35
C SER A 104 -2.19 1.02 13.59
N TRP A 105 -1.77 0.34 12.52
CA TRP A 105 -0.96 -0.87 12.60
C TRP A 105 0.49 -0.63 13.00
N VAL A 106 1.07 0.52 12.65
CA VAL A 106 2.40 0.90 13.12
C VAL A 106 2.34 1.39 14.57
N LEU A 107 1.35 2.25 14.88
CA LEU A 107 1.24 2.88 16.20
C LEU A 107 0.89 1.88 17.32
N GLN A 108 0.24 0.75 17.04
CA GLN A 108 0.06 -0.31 18.05
C GLN A 108 1.38 -0.91 18.57
N TYR A 109 2.51 -0.72 17.87
CA TYR A 109 3.82 -1.24 18.30
C TYR A 109 4.70 -0.18 18.94
N TYR A 110 4.67 1.06 18.44
CA TYR A 110 5.46 2.17 18.97
C TYR A 110 4.72 3.01 20.02
N GLN A 111 3.40 2.82 20.13
CA GLN A 111 2.46 3.47 21.04
C GLN A 111 2.25 4.96 20.80
N VAL A 112 3.33 5.72 20.59
CA VAL A 112 3.29 7.17 20.42
C VAL A 112 4.03 7.58 19.13
N PRO A 113 3.53 8.59 18.39
CA PRO A 113 4.14 9.06 17.14
C PRO A 113 5.61 9.41 17.25
N GLU A 114 6.01 10.02 18.35
CA GLU A 114 7.35 10.58 18.59
C GLU A 114 8.44 9.48 18.65
N LYS A 115 8.05 8.23 18.90
CA LYS A 115 8.95 7.07 18.93
C LYS A 115 9.06 6.34 17.59
N LEU A 116 8.37 6.83 16.55
CA LEU A 116 8.49 6.23 15.22
C LEU A 116 9.90 6.42 14.66
N PRO A 117 10.51 5.36 14.08
CA PRO A 117 11.75 5.51 13.34
C PRO A 117 11.56 6.47 12.15
N PRO A 118 12.54 7.35 11.85
CA PRO A 118 12.43 8.30 10.75
C PRO A 118 12.02 7.65 9.43
N LYS A 119 12.60 6.48 9.12
CA LYS A 119 12.33 5.74 7.89
C LYS A 119 10.88 5.27 7.78
N VAL A 120 10.29 4.85 8.90
CA VAL A 120 8.90 4.40 8.97
C VAL A 120 7.96 5.59 8.76
N LEU A 121 8.26 6.74 9.37
CA LEU A 121 7.48 7.96 9.18
C LEU A 121 7.53 8.46 7.74
N GLU A 122 8.72 8.47 7.12
CA GLU A 122 8.93 8.82 5.72
C GLU A 122 8.03 7.98 4.79
N LEU A 123 8.03 6.64 4.98
CA LEU A 123 7.20 5.71 4.22
C LEU A 123 5.70 5.99 4.39
N CYS A 124 5.24 6.27 5.61
CA CYS A 124 3.86 6.66 5.86
C CYS A 124 3.50 7.95 5.10
N VAL A 125 4.33 9.00 5.17
CA VAL A 125 4.05 10.26 4.45
C VAL A 125 3.97 10.04 2.95
N LEU A 126 4.92 9.29 2.38
CA LEU A 126 4.93 8.98 0.95
C LEU A 126 3.70 8.18 0.52
N LEU A 127 3.29 7.19 1.32
CA LEU A 127 2.10 6.37 1.04
C LEU A 127 0.83 7.22 1.03
N TYR A 128 0.56 7.97 2.10
CA TYR A 128 -0.66 8.76 2.20
C TYR A 128 -0.69 9.93 1.21
N SER A 129 0.46 10.52 0.89
CA SER A 129 0.59 11.49 -0.19
C SER A 129 0.24 10.87 -1.55
N LYS A 130 0.76 9.66 -1.85
CA LYS A 130 0.44 8.92 -3.08
C LYS A 130 -1.05 8.58 -3.19
N MET A 131 -1.70 8.30 -2.06
CA MET A 131 -3.14 8.03 -1.99
C MET A 131 -4.00 9.30 -1.93
N GLN A 132 -3.41 10.48 -2.09
CA GLN A 132 -4.10 11.79 -2.05
C GLN A 132 -4.85 12.06 -0.74
N GLU A 133 -4.45 11.42 0.36
CA GLU A 133 -4.96 11.68 1.70
C GLU A 133 -3.84 12.08 2.69
N PRO A 134 -3.04 13.11 2.38
CA PRO A 134 -1.94 13.53 3.25
C PRO A 134 -2.41 14.03 4.63
N GLY A 135 -3.68 14.41 4.78
CA GLY A 135 -4.25 14.82 6.06
C GLY A 135 -4.22 13.72 7.14
N ALA A 136 -4.21 12.45 6.74
CA ALA A 136 -4.19 11.33 7.69
C ALA A 136 -2.86 11.22 8.46
N VAL A 137 -1.76 11.72 7.91
CA VAL A 137 -0.43 11.71 8.56
C VAL A 137 -0.09 13.02 9.27
N LEU A 138 -0.92 14.05 9.15
CA LEU A 138 -0.63 15.41 9.66
C LEU A 138 -0.24 15.38 11.13
N ASP A 139 -1.14 14.91 12.00
CA ASP A 139 -0.93 14.93 13.45
C ASP A 139 0.27 14.07 13.89
N VAL A 140 0.49 12.94 13.22
CA VAL A 140 1.60 12.01 13.50
C VAL A 140 2.94 12.66 13.20
N VAL A 141 3.06 13.30 12.02
CA VAL A 141 4.32 13.94 11.62
C VAL A 141 4.56 15.22 12.41
N SER A 142 3.51 16.00 12.70
CA SER A 142 3.62 17.20 13.53
C SER A 142 4.08 16.87 14.95
N ALA A 143 3.51 15.83 15.58
CA ALA A 143 3.97 15.37 16.89
C ALA A 143 5.45 14.94 16.86
N TRP A 144 5.85 14.17 15.84
CA TRP A 144 7.23 13.72 15.68
C TRP A 144 8.23 14.89 15.52
N LEU A 145 7.88 15.91 14.71
CA LEU A 145 8.72 17.09 14.48
C LEU A 145 8.80 18.01 15.71
N GLN A 146 7.77 18.04 16.56
CA GLN A 146 7.75 18.86 17.76
C GLN A 146 8.52 18.25 18.93
N ASP A 147 8.80 16.94 18.92
CA ASP A 147 9.56 16.28 19.98
C ASP A 147 11.04 16.72 19.98
N PRO A 148 11.56 17.30 21.08
CA PRO A 148 12.95 17.75 21.17
C PRO A 148 13.97 16.64 20.91
N ALA A 149 13.66 15.38 21.24
CA ALA A 149 14.56 14.25 21.04
C ALA A 149 14.79 13.94 19.55
N ASN A 150 13.92 14.40 18.66
CA ASN A 150 14.02 14.16 17.23
C ASN A 150 14.73 15.30 16.49
N GLN A 151 14.88 16.49 17.09
CA GLN A 151 15.45 17.68 16.42
C GLN A 151 16.93 17.53 16.09
N ASP A 152 17.66 16.74 16.87
CA ASP A 152 19.10 16.48 16.67
C ASP A 152 19.37 15.33 15.69
N LEU A 153 18.32 14.66 15.18
CA LEU A 153 18.47 13.54 14.24
C LEU A 153 18.90 14.04 12.85
N PRO A 154 19.81 13.33 12.16
CA PRO A 154 20.24 13.71 10.82
C PRO A 154 19.09 13.68 9.79
N GLU A 155 18.07 12.84 10.01
CA GLU A 155 16.89 12.74 9.14
C GLU A 155 15.85 13.83 9.40
N TYR A 156 15.96 14.60 10.49
CA TYR A 156 14.97 15.60 10.88
C TYR A 156 14.69 16.59 9.74
N GLY A 157 15.75 17.09 9.10
CA GLY A 157 15.60 18.09 8.06
C GLY A 157 14.90 17.56 6.81
N ALA A 158 15.25 16.34 6.37
CA ALA A 158 14.58 15.69 5.25
C ALA A 158 13.10 15.42 5.55
N LEU A 159 12.76 15.04 6.79
CA LEU A 159 11.37 14.83 7.21
C LEU A 159 10.58 16.14 7.33
N ALA A 160 11.20 17.22 7.80
CA ALA A 160 10.57 18.53 7.85
C ALA A 160 10.25 19.05 6.43
N GLU A 161 11.19 18.90 5.49
CA GLU A 161 10.97 19.22 4.08
C GLU A 161 9.87 18.35 3.46
N LEU A 162 9.91 17.04 3.72
CA LEU A 162 8.88 16.12 3.23
C LEU A 162 7.49 16.50 3.77
N HIS A 163 7.38 16.84 5.06
CA HIS A 163 6.14 17.28 5.68
C HIS A 163 5.60 18.56 5.04
N LEU A 164 6.47 19.55 4.84
CA LEU A 164 6.11 20.79 4.15
C LEU A 164 5.55 20.51 2.76
N GLN A 165 6.27 19.76 1.93
CA GLN A 165 5.94 19.54 0.52
C GLN A 165 4.78 18.58 0.30
N ARG A 166 4.66 17.53 1.11
CA ARG A 166 3.71 16.43 0.89
C ARG A 166 2.48 16.50 1.77
N VAL A 167 2.52 17.32 2.83
CA VAL A 167 1.42 17.43 3.79
C VAL A 167 0.91 18.87 3.89
N LEU A 168 1.72 19.82 4.36
CA LEU A 168 1.23 21.16 4.69
C LEU A 168 0.79 21.96 3.45
N LEU A 169 1.63 22.02 2.41
CA LEU A 169 1.30 22.77 1.19
C LEU A 169 0.09 22.17 0.45
N PRO A 170 0.00 20.83 0.20
CA PRO A 170 -1.18 20.25 -0.44
C PRO A 170 -2.48 20.43 0.35
N LEU A 171 -2.41 20.50 1.68
CA LEU A 171 -3.57 20.75 2.54
C LEU A 171 -3.91 22.24 2.69
N GLY A 172 -3.10 23.15 2.12
CA GLY A 172 -3.29 24.59 2.27
C GLY A 172 -3.05 25.11 3.70
N ARG A 173 -2.29 24.38 4.53
CA ARG A 173 -1.97 24.76 5.93
C ARG A 173 -0.82 25.77 5.95
N LEU A 174 -1.08 26.94 5.37
CA LEU A 174 -0.07 27.98 5.10
C LEU A 174 0.53 28.58 6.38
N SER A 175 -0.19 28.63 7.48
CA SER A 175 0.33 29.14 8.77
C SER A 175 1.35 28.17 9.37
N GLU A 176 0.98 26.89 9.49
CA GLU A 176 1.89 25.83 9.97
C GLU A 176 3.11 25.67 9.07
N ALA A 177 2.95 25.84 7.75
CA ALA A 177 4.06 25.81 6.80
C ALA A 177 5.07 26.94 7.06
N GLU A 178 4.61 28.16 7.35
CA GLU A 178 5.49 29.28 7.68
C GLU A 178 6.19 29.07 9.03
N GLU A 179 5.44 28.66 10.06
CA GLU A 179 5.99 28.38 11.39
C GLU A 179 7.10 27.32 11.33
N LEU A 180 6.90 26.25 10.57
CA LEU A 180 7.89 25.18 10.39
C LEU A 180 9.17 25.71 9.72
N VAL A 181 9.03 26.52 8.66
CA VAL A 181 10.17 27.04 7.88
C VAL A 181 11.00 28.05 8.68
N VAL A 182 10.33 28.89 9.47
CA VAL A 182 10.97 29.91 10.32
C VAL A 182 11.60 29.27 11.56
N GLY A 183 10.91 28.33 12.20
CA GLY A 183 11.32 27.73 13.46
C GLY A 183 12.36 26.61 13.34
N SER A 184 12.47 25.98 12.17
CA SER A 184 13.38 24.84 11.97
C SER A 184 14.70 25.27 11.35
N ALA A 185 15.81 24.89 12.00
CA ALA A 185 17.17 25.05 11.46
C ALA A 185 17.42 24.24 10.17
N ALA A 186 16.55 23.28 9.84
CA ALA A 186 16.73 22.34 8.74
C ALA A 186 16.72 22.95 7.34
N PHE A 187 16.04 24.08 7.15
CA PHE A 187 15.88 24.70 5.85
C PHE A 187 17.06 25.63 5.54
N GLY A 188 17.64 25.51 4.35
CA GLY A 188 18.64 26.46 3.85
C GLY A 188 18.04 27.85 3.63
N GLU A 189 18.85 28.91 3.68
CA GLU A 189 18.37 30.30 3.55
C GLU A 189 17.61 30.55 2.25
N GLU A 190 18.13 30.05 1.12
CA GLU A 190 17.48 30.18 -0.20
C GLU A 190 16.10 29.48 -0.21
N GLN A 191 16.05 28.23 0.26
CA GLN A 191 14.80 27.45 0.32
C GLN A 191 13.76 28.10 1.25
N ARG A 192 14.20 28.67 2.39
CA ARG A 192 13.30 29.41 3.28
C ARG A 192 12.67 30.60 2.56
N LEU A 193 13.47 31.41 1.87
CA LEU A 193 12.98 32.59 1.17
C LEU A 193 11.97 32.23 0.07
N ASP A 194 12.29 31.22 -0.73
CA ASP A 194 11.41 30.75 -1.82
C ASP A 194 10.06 30.27 -1.28
N VAL A 195 10.07 29.45 -0.24
CA VAL A 195 8.85 28.90 0.37
C VAL A 195 8.03 30.02 1.02
N LEU A 196 8.66 30.93 1.76
CA LEU A 196 7.96 32.06 2.40
C LEU A 196 7.34 33.00 1.36
N GLN A 197 8.03 33.25 0.25
CA GLN A 197 7.49 34.05 -0.86
C GLN A 197 6.29 33.36 -1.50
N ALA A 198 6.35 32.04 -1.71
CA ALA A 198 5.23 31.26 -2.23
C ALA A 198 4.03 31.28 -1.28
N ILE A 199 4.26 31.10 0.02
CA ILE A 199 3.22 31.17 1.06
C ILE A 199 2.57 32.56 1.11
N HIS A 200 3.37 33.63 1.09
CA HIS A 200 2.84 34.99 1.09
C HIS A 200 1.97 35.23 -0.16
N THR A 201 2.44 34.81 -1.33
CA THR A 201 1.70 34.96 -2.59
C THR A 201 0.37 34.19 -2.55
N ALA A 202 0.38 32.96 -2.05
CA ALA A 202 -0.82 32.14 -1.89
C ALA A 202 -1.84 32.77 -0.91
N ARG A 203 -1.38 33.35 0.21
CA ARG A 203 -2.25 34.08 1.14
C ARG A 203 -2.86 35.33 0.51
N GLN A 204 -2.09 36.08 -0.28
CA GLN A 204 -2.62 37.27 -0.95
C GLN A 204 -3.70 36.90 -1.97
N GLN A 205 -3.52 35.81 -2.72
CA GLN A 205 -4.53 35.28 -3.63
C GLN A 205 -5.80 34.87 -2.88
N GLN A 206 -5.67 34.12 -1.78
CA GLN A 206 -6.82 33.71 -0.96
C GLN A 206 -7.59 34.91 -0.38
N LYS A 207 -6.87 35.94 0.05
CA LYS A 207 -7.45 37.18 0.58
C LYS A 207 -8.14 38.00 -0.51
N GLN A 208 -7.59 38.06 -1.72
CA GLN A 208 -8.21 38.72 -2.87
C GLN A 208 -9.48 38.00 -3.34
N GLU A 209 -9.50 36.67 -3.33
CA GLU A 209 -10.70 35.87 -3.63
C GLU A 209 -11.81 36.10 -2.60
N HIS A 210 -11.46 36.22 -1.31
CA HIS A 210 -12.42 36.51 -0.25
C HIS A 210 -12.91 37.97 -0.25
N SER A 211 -12.04 38.96 -0.46
CA SER A 211 -12.43 40.37 -0.52
C SER A 211 -13.19 40.73 -1.80
N GLY A 212 -12.91 40.06 -2.93
CA GLY A 212 -13.72 40.16 -4.14
C GLY A 212 -15.14 39.59 -3.98
N SER A 213 -15.34 38.71 -2.99
CA SER A 213 -16.65 38.16 -2.62
C SER A 213 -17.48 39.14 -1.76
N GLU A 214 -16.84 39.91 -0.88
CA GLU A 214 -17.51 40.89 -0.01
C GLU A 214 -17.97 42.16 -0.77
N GLU A 215 -17.21 42.65 -1.75
CA GLU A 215 -17.66 43.79 -2.58
C GLU A 215 -18.70 43.37 -3.65
N ALA A 216 -18.69 42.11 -4.10
CA ALA A 216 -19.67 41.59 -5.05
C ALA A 216 -21.07 41.38 -4.43
N GLN A 217 -21.18 41.27 -3.11
CA GLN A 217 -22.47 41.13 -2.40
C GLN A 217 -23.34 42.39 -2.45
N LYS A 218 -22.75 43.56 -2.74
CA LYS A 218 -23.50 44.82 -2.87
C LYS A 218 -24.02 45.11 -4.28
N LEU A 219 -23.56 44.40 -5.31
CA LEU A 219 -23.81 44.77 -6.70
C LEU A 219 -24.48 43.71 -7.58
N ASN A 220 -24.57 42.44 -7.17
CA ASN A 220 -24.92 41.39 -8.13
C ASN A 220 -26.14 40.55 -7.74
N GLN A 221 -27.31 41.18 -7.82
CA GLN A 221 -28.57 40.46 -8.08
C GLN A 221 -28.54 39.76 -9.48
N GLU A 222 -27.57 40.10 -10.34
CA GLU A 222 -27.31 39.48 -11.66
C GLU A 222 -26.18 38.42 -11.67
N GLY A 223 -25.30 38.37 -10.65
CA GLY A 223 -24.24 37.36 -10.53
C GLY A 223 -24.67 36.03 -9.91
N ALA A 224 -25.92 35.94 -9.43
CA ALA A 224 -26.48 34.72 -8.87
C ALA A 224 -26.59 33.58 -9.91
N LEU A 225 -26.58 33.91 -11.21
CA LEU A 225 -26.62 32.90 -12.27
C LEU A 225 -25.23 32.31 -12.54
N SER A 226 -24.15 33.12 -12.57
CA SER A 226 -22.81 32.60 -12.89
C SER A 226 -22.21 31.75 -11.75
N CYS A 227 -22.40 32.14 -10.49
CA CYS A 227 -21.97 31.33 -9.34
C CYS A 227 -22.76 30.02 -9.21
N LYS A 228 -24.05 30.01 -9.55
CA LYS A 228 -24.84 28.78 -9.63
C LYS A 228 -24.38 27.88 -10.77
N PHE A 229 -24.02 28.45 -11.93
CA PHE A 229 -23.45 27.70 -13.04
C PHE A 229 -22.08 27.11 -12.70
N LEU A 230 -21.20 27.85 -12.02
CA LEU A 230 -19.88 27.37 -11.61
C LEU A 230 -19.96 26.27 -10.55
N SER A 231 -20.85 26.43 -9.56
CA SER A 231 -21.10 25.38 -8.55
C SER A 231 -21.78 24.15 -9.13
N LEU A 232 -22.70 24.31 -10.10
CA LEU A 232 -23.23 23.22 -10.90
C LEU A 232 -22.14 22.55 -11.74
N LEU A 233 -21.22 23.31 -12.35
CA LEU A 233 -20.12 22.76 -13.14
C LEU A 233 -19.14 21.97 -12.26
N MET A 234 -18.87 22.45 -11.04
CA MET A 234 -18.04 21.75 -10.06
C MET A 234 -18.72 20.47 -9.55
N LEU A 235 -20.03 20.50 -9.29
CA LEU A 235 -20.79 19.30 -8.94
C LEU A 235 -20.83 18.30 -10.10
N VAL A 236 -20.99 18.77 -11.34
CA VAL A 236 -20.92 17.93 -12.55
C VAL A 236 -19.53 17.33 -12.70
N ARG A 237 -18.47 18.10 -12.45
CA ARG A 237 -17.08 17.62 -12.50
C ARG A 237 -16.78 16.60 -11.40
N GLN A 238 -17.28 16.82 -10.20
CA GLN A 238 -17.12 15.91 -9.06
C GLN A 238 -17.91 14.60 -9.26
N LEU A 239 -19.13 14.69 -9.82
CA LEU A 239 -19.92 13.53 -10.23
C LEU A 239 -19.27 12.80 -11.41
N TRP A 240 -18.64 13.53 -12.34
CA TRP A 240 -17.90 12.97 -13.45
C TRP A 240 -16.65 12.22 -12.97
N ASP A 241 -15.85 12.82 -12.08
CA ASP A 241 -14.66 12.19 -11.52
C ASP A 241 -15.02 10.97 -10.64
N SER A 242 -16.16 11.01 -9.94
CA SER A 242 -16.73 9.87 -9.21
C SER A 242 -17.23 8.77 -10.16
N ALA A 243 -17.90 9.13 -11.26
CA ALA A 243 -18.34 8.17 -12.26
C ALA A 243 -17.14 7.54 -12.98
N VAL A 244 -16.16 8.34 -13.40
CA VAL A 244 -14.93 7.90 -14.06
C VAL A 244 -14.15 6.95 -13.15
N SER A 245 -13.94 7.29 -11.88
CA SER A 245 -13.29 6.39 -10.92
C SER A 245 -14.07 5.09 -10.69
N HIS A 246 -15.41 5.14 -10.67
CA HIS A 246 -16.26 3.95 -10.62
C HIS A 246 -16.18 3.11 -11.93
N PHE A 247 -16.04 3.75 -13.09
CA PHE A 247 -15.89 3.09 -14.39
C PHE A 247 -14.49 2.49 -14.60
N PHE A 248 -13.44 3.10 -14.05
CA PHE A 248 -12.07 2.58 -14.08
C PHE A 248 -11.77 1.55 -13.00
N SER A 249 -12.53 1.51 -11.90
CA SER A 249 -12.47 0.46 -10.87
C SER A 249 -13.30 -0.78 -11.21
N LEU A 250 -14.25 -0.68 -12.14
CA LEU A 250 -14.88 -1.84 -12.76
C LEU A 250 -13.81 -2.65 -13.50
N PRO A 251 -13.67 -3.97 -13.26
CA PRO A 251 -12.68 -4.76 -13.96
C PRO A 251 -12.97 -4.66 -15.45
N PHE A 252 -12.07 -4.03 -16.21
CA PHE A 252 -12.20 -3.71 -17.64
C PHE A 252 -12.74 -4.89 -18.47
N LYS A 253 -12.41 -6.11 -18.06
CA LYS A 253 -12.90 -7.37 -18.64
C LYS A 253 -14.43 -7.56 -18.54
N LYS A 254 -15.07 -7.17 -17.43
CA LYS A 254 -16.53 -7.32 -17.23
C LYS A 254 -17.33 -6.21 -17.92
N SER A 255 -16.81 -4.98 -17.95
CA SER A 255 -17.44 -3.86 -18.68
C SER A 255 -17.39 -4.09 -20.20
N LEU A 256 -16.24 -4.53 -20.73
CA LEU A 256 -16.12 -4.92 -22.14
C LEU A 256 -17.06 -6.09 -22.51
N LEU A 257 -17.19 -7.09 -21.63
CA LEU A 257 -18.10 -8.21 -21.83
C LEU A 257 -19.57 -7.76 -21.84
N ALA A 258 -19.96 -6.88 -20.92
CA ALA A 258 -21.31 -6.32 -20.87
C ALA A 258 -21.61 -5.46 -22.12
N ALA A 259 -20.65 -4.65 -22.58
CA ALA A 259 -20.77 -3.87 -23.81
C ALA A 259 -20.88 -4.77 -25.06
N LEU A 260 -20.11 -5.86 -25.13
CA LEU A 260 -20.21 -6.86 -26.19
C LEU A 260 -21.57 -7.56 -26.18
N ILE A 261 -22.08 -7.96 -25.01
CA ILE A 261 -23.41 -8.58 -24.86
C ILE A 261 -24.49 -7.59 -25.29
N LEU A 262 -24.43 -6.34 -24.85
CA LEU A 262 -25.38 -5.30 -25.23
C LEU A 262 -25.35 -5.02 -26.74
N CYS A 263 -24.17 -4.97 -27.35
CA CYS A 263 -24.01 -4.80 -28.79
C CYS A 263 -24.60 -5.98 -29.57
N LEU A 264 -24.39 -7.22 -29.09
CA LEU A 264 -25.02 -8.42 -29.66
C LEU A 264 -26.54 -8.43 -29.49
N LEU A 265 -27.07 -7.93 -28.37
CA LEU A 265 -28.51 -7.82 -28.14
C LEU A 265 -29.13 -6.78 -29.07
N VAL A 266 -28.54 -5.59 -29.22
CA VAL A 266 -29.03 -4.55 -30.14
C VAL A 266 -29.04 -5.04 -31.59
N VAL A 267 -28.00 -5.77 -32.02
CA VAL A 267 -27.94 -6.39 -33.35
C VAL A 267 -28.96 -7.53 -33.53
N ARG A 268 -29.38 -8.20 -32.46
CA ARG A 268 -30.38 -9.28 -32.48
C ARG A 268 -31.83 -8.80 -32.37
N PHE A 269 -32.06 -7.61 -31.79
CA PHE A 269 -33.38 -7.04 -31.55
C PHE A 269 -33.82 -5.99 -32.58
N ASP A 270 -33.02 -5.71 -33.62
CA ASP A 270 -33.45 -4.93 -34.78
C ASP A 270 -34.00 -5.87 -35.88
N PRO A 271 -35.33 -5.99 -36.04
CA PRO A 271 -35.93 -6.88 -37.03
C PRO A 271 -35.87 -6.32 -38.46
N ALA A 272 -35.25 -5.15 -38.69
CA ALA A 272 -35.21 -4.47 -39.99
C ALA A 272 -33.82 -4.40 -40.64
N SER A 273 -32.76 -5.00 -40.09
CA SER A 273 -31.41 -4.93 -40.70
C SER A 273 -30.98 -6.27 -41.37
N PRO A 274 -30.98 -6.36 -42.72
CA PRO A 274 -30.35 -7.48 -43.44
C PRO A 274 -28.87 -7.23 -43.79
N SER A 275 -28.20 -6.20 -43.26
CA SER A 275 -26.87 -5.78 -43.74
C SER A 275 -25.67 -6.09 -42.83
N SER A 276 -25.86 -6.69 -41.65
CA SER A 276 -24.75 -6.95 -40.70
C SER A 276 -24.13 -8.36 -40.77
N LEU A 277 -24.76 -9.29 -41.52
CA LEU A 277 -24.22 -10.63 -41.81
C LEU A 277 -22.79 -10.67 -42.39
N PRO A 278 -22.39 -9.81 -43.35
CA PRO A 278 -21.03 -9.85 -43.89
C PRO A 278 -19.97 -9.37 -42.88
N PHE A 279 -20.33 -8.47 -41.96
CA PHE A 279 -19.40 -7.98 -40.94
C PHE A 279 -19.14 -9.05 -39.85
N LEU A 280 -20.20 -9.73 -39.40
CA LEU A 280 -20.07 -10.85 -38.45
C LEU A 280 -19.31 -12.03 -39.06
N CYS A 281 -19.50 -12.32 -40.34
CA CYS A 281 -18.71 -13.32 -41.05
C CYS A 281 -17.24 -12.92 -41.15
N LYS A 282 -16.92 -11.64 -41.43
CA LYS A 282 -15.54 -11.13 -41.44
C LYS A 282 -14.89 -11.19 -40.06
N LEU A 283 -15.63 -10.89 -38.99
CA LEU A 283 -15.15 -11.02 -37.61
C LEU A 283 -14.89 -12.49 -37.23
N ALA A 284 -15.79 -13.40 -37.59
CA ALA A 284 -15.60 -14.83 -37.39
C ALA A 284 -14.44 -15.39 -38.24
N GLN A 285 -14.15 -14.81 -39.40
CA GLN A 285 -12.97 -15.13 -40.22
C GLN A 285 -11.69 -14.60 -39.59
N LEU A 286 -11.69 -13.37 -39.07
CA LEU A 286 -10.57 -12.78 -38.34
C LEU A 286 -10.24 -13.59 -37.07
N PHE A 287 -11.25 -13.97 -36.29
CA PHE A 287 -11.05 -14.85 -35.14
C PHE A 287 -10.51 -16.22 -35.53
N ARG A 288 -11.00 -16.80 -36.63
CA ARG A 288 -10.46 -18.06 -37.15
C ARG A 288 -9.02 -17.91 -37.65
N TRP A 289 -8.68 -16.78 -38.25
CA TRP A 289 -7.33 -16.47 -38.73
C TRP A 289 -6.36 -16.27 -37.57
N ILE A 290 -6.73 -15.49 -36.56
CA ILE A 290 -5.95 -15.29 -35.33
C ILE A 290 -5.77 -16.62 -34.59
N ARG A 291 -6.83 -17.44 -34.47
CA ARG A 291 -6.73 -18.77 -33.88
C ARG A 291 -5.76 -19.67 -34.66
N LYS A 292 -5.79 -19.62 -35.99
CA LYS A 292 -4.86 -20.37 -36.84
C LYS A 292 -3.41 -19.91 -36.67
N ALA A 293 -3.19 -18.59 -36.61
CA ALA A 293 -1.87 -17.98 -36.41
C ALA A 293 -1.28 -18.26 -35.02
N MET A 294 -2.12 -18.34 -33.98
CA MET A 294 -1.67 -18.77 -32.65
C MET A 294 -1.39 -20.28 -32.60
N SER A 295 -2.21 -21.11 -33.25
CA SER A 295 -1.94 -22.55 -33.33
C SER A 295 -0.72 -22.90 -34.19
N SER A 296 -0.39 -22.11 -35.21
CA SER A 296 0.82 -22.32 -36.02
C SER A 296 2.08 -21.92 -35.27
N ARG A 297 2.02 -20.89 -34.39
CA ARG A 297 3.12 -20.56 -33.47
C ARG A 297 3.38 -21.65 -32.43
N LEU A 298 2.35 -22.38 -31.98
CA LEU A 298 2.54 -23.52 -31.08
C LEU A 298 3.10 -24.77 -31.79
N TYR A 299 2.78 -25.01 -33.06
CA TYR A 299 3.35 -26.14 -33.81
C TYR A 299 4.79 -25.89 -34.30
N GLN A 300 5.20 -24.63 -34.52
CA GLN A 300 6.57 -24.29 -34.90
C GLN A 300 7.57 -24.39 -33.74
N LEU A 301 7.09 -24.41 -32.49
CA LEU A 301 7.92 -24.52 -31.29
C LEU A 301 8.14 -25.97 -30.82
N HIS A 302 7.50 -26.95 -31.47
CA HIS A 302 7.62 -28.39 -31.13
C HIS A 302 8.28 -29.24 -32.23
N VAL A 303 8.84 -28.61 -33.29
CA VAL A 303 9.60 -29.30 -34.36
C VAL A 303 11.06 -28.84 -34.36
N GLN A 304 11.54 -28.31 -33.23
CA GLN A 304 12.95 -27.99 -33.03
C GLN A 304 13.41 -28.56 -31.68
N ASP A 305 13.38 -29.90 -31.61
CA ASP A 305 14.24 -30.76 -30.79
C ASP A 305 14.47 -32.07 -31.57
#